data_AF-A0A0E3R2A1-F1
#
_entry.id   AF-A0A0E3R2A1-F1
#
_cell.length_a   1.000
_cell.length_b   1.000
_cell.length_c   1.000
_cell.angle_alpha   90.00
_cell.angle_beta   90.00
_cell.angle_gamma   90.00
#
_symmetry.space_group_name_H-M   'P 1'
#
loop_
_entity.id
_entity.type
_entity.pdbx_description
1 polymer ?
#
loop_
_entity_poly.entity_id
_entity_poly.type
_entity_poly.pdbx_seq_one_letter_code
_entity_poly.pdbx_strand_id
1 'polypeptide(L)'
;MKLLLNYHVPGLGKLSAQLYESSHDAYSLLYSNGHIERMRNIEQLGVIHNVYEGVHHSRWEYVMTQLGLLHRLYPSDKKMGGRPLEGWGLNSDIEFLDKKLSGLEVIQIWILLSNSGHLPGTFSSEKALMKYILKDVHIKEILRNSLHDYNVKLYFDSILETEDFYNFNKILSFFFLEQYRDKNPELIDFLIEILKFYCIGCDALTKDVTSEKKASLVKKRSNFLLIFNRLRQISYLYLDSLYGPVPFDFDLPSILVNLPDHINDLFIGDGDLIQTLNSFDSFLSNTIYQSEKSLQAHGYHVKNVTNITKNKSRKIIDRVDLYKFLMEDSNFEPLYTNFQKSQTIRFLLDIVPGYSKIYKRLFNFEMEDFLNKRYGITKCIFTLEPNIKKDTYMMSLSFSDKCTDTQSLIVLGKLMKDLIELKQKLTKENPFGVLEFNPFNLYIESMFERIFSQLILFFLKQIIESDYIYRYDNHDLSKVSCIGTVGSKDAAILLENYCENHENLPESRLHEVKSMIKVLNLIGYRGNIIVTCDQIKIFDIDRSMVTDLDGLAVGFSKNKFSVILIEAKKQRKRGQSSSIRQLKKNIDKLNLNTTVESNVEYIESYCAYSLRQIDGNKYSKLHR
;
A
#
# COMPACT_ATOMS: atom_id res chain seq x y z
N MET A 1 -33.05 -11.13 24.94
CA MET A 1 -32.33 -12.29 25.55
C MET A 1 -30.83 -12.09 25.33
N LYS A 2 -29.94 -12.38 26.29
CA LYS A 2 -28.49 -12.26 26.08
C LYS A 2 -27.93 -13.54 25.46
N LEU A 3 -27.10 -13.44 24.43
CA LEU A 3 -26.45 -14.59 23.78
C LEU A 3 -24.97 -14.62 24.12
N LEU A 4 -24.48 -15.78 24.55
CA LEU A 4 -23.05 -16.00 24.78
C LEU A 4 -22.43 -16.67 23.56
N LEU A 5 -21.59 -15.94 22.84
CA LEU A 5 -20.77 -16.49 21.78
C LEU A 5 -19.49 -17.07 22.38
N ASN A 6 -19.05 -18.21 21.87
CA ASN A 6 -17.81 -18.85 22.24
C ASN A 6 -17.03 -19.21 20.97
N TYR A 7 -15.73 -18.93 20.99
CA TYR A 7 -14.83 -19.29 19.90
C TYR A 7 -13.45 -19.62 20.47
N HIS A 8 -12.75 -20.59 19.89
CA HIS A 8 -11.40 -20.94 20.29
C HIS A 8 -10.40 -20.20 19.40
N VAL A 9 -9.75 -19.17 19.94
CA VAL A 9 -8.73 -18.41 19.22
C VAL A 9 -7.36 -18.96 19.59
N PRO A 10 -6.51 -19.37 18.62
CA PRO A 10 -5.16 -19.83 18.91
C PRO A 10 -4.39 -18.81 19.75
N GLY A 11 -3.62 -19.29 20.74
CA GLY A 11 -2.89 -18.46 21.70
C GLY A 11 -3.75 -17.82 22.82
N LEU A 12 -5.04 -17.57 22.62
CA LEU A 12 -5.95 -17.06 23.68
C LEU A 12 -6.80 -18.15 24.34
N GLY A 13 -6.95 -19.31 23.70
CA GLY A 13 -7.87 -20.37 24.12
C GLY A 13 -9.34 -20.00 23.89
N LYS A 14 -10.22 -20.38 24.82
CA LYS A 14 -11.66 -20.10 24.70
C LYS A 14 -11.94 -18.61 24.99
N LEU A 15 -12.29 -17.89 23.94
CA LEU A 15 -12.78 -16.52 24.02
C LEU A 15 -14.31 -16.52 24.06
N SER A 16 -14.87 -15.76 25.01
CA SER A 16 -16.31 -15.62 25.20
C SER A 16 -16.72 -14.17 25.05
N ALA A 17 -17.83 -13.93 24.35
CA ALA A 17 -18.40 -12.60 24.19
C ALA A 17 -19.92 -12.64 24.40
N GLN A 18 -20.40 -11.84 25.34
CA GLN A 18 -21.83 -11.70 25.60
C GLN A 18 -22.42 -10.62 24.70
N LEU A 19 -23.31 -11.00 23.79
CA LEU A 19 -24.15 -10.09 23.02
C LEU A 19 -25.40 -9.71 23.83
N TYR A 20 -25.68 -8.42 23.84
CA TYR A 20 -26.85 -7.81 24.46
C TYR A 20 -28.01 -7.81 23.47
N GLU A 21 -29.16 -7.29 23.86
CA GLU A 21 -30.41 -7.51 23.12
C GLU A 21 -30.34 -6.98 21.69
N SER A 22 -29.93 -5.73 21.48
CA SER A 22 -29.89 -5.17 20.12
C SER A 22 -28.78 -5.77 19.25
N SER A 23 -27.64 -6.14 19.84
CA SER A 23 -26.54 -6.80 19.12
C SER A 23 -26.82 -8.28 18.85
N HIS A 24 -27.62 -8.94 19.69
CA HIS A 24 -28.17 -10.27 19.44
C HIS A 24 -29.08 -10.28 18.22
N ASP A 25 -29.96 -9.28 18.08
CA ASP A 25 -30.84 -9.16 16.92
C ASP A 25 -30.04 -8.97 15.63
N ALA A 26 -29.01 -8.11 15.67
CA ALA A 26 -28.08 -7.94 14.55
C ALA A 26 -27.37 -9.25 14.19
N TYR A 27 -26.84 -9.97 15.17
CA TYR A 27 -26.20 -11.27 14.97
C TYR A 27 -27.18 -12.29 14.36
N SER A 28 -28.40 -12.38 14.88
CA SER A 28 -29.42 -13.34 14.42
C SER A 28 -29.86 -13.05 12.99
N LEU A 29 -29.99 -11.78 12.62
CA LEU A 29 -30.24 -11.36 11.24
C LEU A 29 -29.09 -11.80 10.31
N LEU A 30 -27.84 -11.51 10.68
CA LEU A 30 -26.68 -11.90 9.88
C LEU A 30 -26.53 -13.43 9.78
N TYR A 31 -26.80 -14.16 10.87
CA TYR A 31 -26.72 -15.61 10.93
C TYR A 31 -27.76 -16.27 10.02
N SER A 32 -29.03 -15.85 10.14
CA SER A 32 -30.14 -16.40 9.34
C SER A 32 -30.03 -16.12 7.84
N ASN A 33 -29.27 -15.10 7.44
CA ASN A 33 -29.01 -14.77 6.04
C ASN A 33 -27.60 -15.21 5.55
N GLY A 34 -26.90 -16.05 6.33
CA GLY A 34 -25.65 -16.71 5.89
C GLY A 34 -24.38 -15.88 6.02
N HIS A 35 -24.43 -14.64 6.51
CA HIS A 35 -23.24 -13.78 6.63
C HIS A 35 -22.24 -14.25 7.68
N ILE A 36 -22.72 -14.85 8.78
CA ILE A 36 -21.82 -15.42 9.80
C ILE A 36 -21.00 -16.58 9.20
N GLU A 37 -21.64 -17.43 8.41
CA GLU A 37 -20.95 -18.54 7.74
C GLU A 37 -19.96 -18.02 6.69
N ARG A 38 -20.35 -17.03 5.90
CA ARG A 38 -19.43 -16.35 4.98
C ARG A 38 -18.21 -15.77 5.70
N MET A 39 -18.38 -15.09 6.83
CA MET A 39 -17.24 -14.58 7.60
C MET A 39 -16.31 -15.67 8.14
N ARG A 40 -16.80 -16.91 8.34
CA ARG A 40 -15.95 -18.04 8.73
C ARG A 40 -15.10 -18.55 7.56
N ASN A 41 -15.60 -18.41 6.35
CA ASN A 41 -14.96 -18.90 5.12
C ASN A 41 -14.14 -17.81 4.40
N ILE A 42 -14.36 -16.53 4.71
CA ILE A 42 -13.54 -15.43 4.20
C ILE A 42 -12.32 -15.27 5.10
N GLU A 43 -11.14 -15.44 4.53
CA GLU A 43 -9.87 -15.17 5.20
C GLU A 43 -9.66 -13.66 5.41
N GLN A 44 -9.15 -13.30 6.58
CA GLN A 44 -8.96 -11.92 7.01
C GLN A 44 -8.03 -11.14 6.08
N LEU A 45 -6.86 -11.70 5.75
CA LEU A 45 -5.88 -11.02 4.90
C LEU A 45 -6.16 -11.19 3.40
N GLY A 46 -7.25 -11.87 3.04
CA GLY A 46 -7.62 -12.15 1.65
C GLY A 46 -6.42 -12.65 0.86
N VAL A 47 -6.19 -12.08 -0.33
CA VAL A 47 -5.17 -12.52 -1.30
C VAL A 47 -3.74 -12.76 -0.77
N ILE A 48 -3.39 -12.21 0.40
CA ILE A 48 -2.10 -12.40 1.05
C ILE A 48 -1.88 -13.88 1.44
N HIS A 49 -2.94 -14.65 1.70
CA HIS A 49 -2.83 -16.09 1.96
C HIS A 49 -2.13 -16.85 0.81
N ASN A 50 -2.26 -16.38 -0.44
CA ASN A 50 -1.59 -16.97 -1.60
C ASN A 50 -0.08 -16.81 -1.58
N VAL A 51 0.41 -15.89 -0.75
CA VAL A 51 1.83 -15.56 -0.60
C VAL A 51 2.39 -16.18 0.67
N TYR A 52 1.61 -16.14 1.75
CA TYR A 52 1.96 -16.65 3.05
C TYR A 52 0.92 -17.68 3.48
N GLU A 53 1.19 -18.95 3.16
CA GLU A 53 0.27 -20.07 3.37
C GLU A 53 -0.13 -20.26 4.85
N GLY A 54 0.71 -19.79 5.77
CA GLY A 54 0.40 -19.78 7.21
C GLY A 54 -0.73 -18.81 7.59
N VAL A 55 -1.07 -17.84 6.75
CA VAL A 55 -2.12 -16.85 7.04
C VAL A 55 -3.47 -17.33 6.54
N HIS A 56 -4.18 -18.08 7.38
CA HIS A 56 -5.49 -18.68 7.06
C HIS A 56 -6.60 -18.29 8.05
N HIS A 57 -6.33 -17.35 8.97
CA HIS A 57 -7.33 -16.96 9.95
C HIS A 57 -8.50 -16.21 9.29
N SER A 58 -9.70 -16.57 9.71
CA SER A 58 -10.96 -16.09 9.16
C SER A 58 -11.32 -14.67 9.65
N ARG A 59 -12.19 -13.99 8.90
CA ARG A 59 -12.84 -12.75 9.34
C ARG A 59 -13.63 -12.97 10.62
N TRP A 60 -14.22 -14.16 10.81
CA TRP A 60 -14.93 -14.50 12.03
C TRP A 60 -14.02 -14.61 13.26
N GLU A 61 -12.79 -15.13 13.11
CA GLU A 61 -11.78 -15.09 14.17
C GLU A 61 -11.45 -13.65 14.57
N TYR A 62 -11.27 -12.77 13.59
CA TYR A 62 -11.04 -11.35 13.81
C TYR A 62 -12.24 -10.67 14.51
N VAL A 63 -13.46 -10.99 14.12
CA VAL A 63 -14.70 -10.50 14.78
C VAL A 63 -14.79 -11.00 16.22
N MET A 64 -14.55 -12.29 16.47
CA MET A 64 -14.59 -12.86 17.81
C MET A 64 -13.53 -12.27 18.72
N THR A 65 -12.32 -12.00 18.19
CA THR A 65 -11.24 -11.35 18.92
C THR A 65 -11.64 -9.93 19.36
N GLN A 66 -12.21 -9.13 18.46
CA GLN A 66 -12.75 -7.80 18.80
C GLN A 66 -13.86 -7.87 19.85
N LEU A 67 -14.84 -8.77 19.68
CA LEU A 67 -15.95 -8.93 20.61
C LEU A 67 -15.50 -9.40 21.99
N GLY A 68 -14.53 -10.32 22.05
CA GLY A 68 -13.97 -10.82 23.30
C GLY A 68 -13.13 -9.77 24.03
N LEU A 69 -12.32 -8.99 23.29
CA LEU A 69 -11.60 -7.85 23.86
C LEU A 69 -12.59 -6.82 24.43
N LEU A 70 -13.61 -6.45 23.67
CA LEU A 70 -14.65 -5.54 24.14
C LEU A 70 -15.36 -6.06 25.40
N HIS A 71 -15.64 -7.36 25.46
CA HIS A 71 -16.22 -7.99 26.65
C HIS A 71 -15.29 -7.92 27.87
N ARG A 72 -13.97 -7.98 27.68
CA ARG A 72 -12.98 -7.81 28.77
C ARG A 72 -12.84 -6.36 29.23
N LEU A 73 -13.03 -5.39 28.34
CA LEU A 73 -13.07 -3.95 28.70
C LEU A 73 -14.30 -3.61 29.56
N TYR A 74 -15.36 -4.41 29.45
CA TYR A 74 -16.59 -4.20 30.19
C TYR A 74 -17.19 -5.53 30.67
N PRO A 75 -16.60 -6.19 31.69
CA PRO A 75 -17.10 -7.45 32.18
C PRO A 75 -18.47 -7.25 32.82
N SER A 76 -19.43 -8.08 32.42
CA SER A 76 -20.77 -8.09 33.01
C SER A 76 -20.76 -8.47 34.49
N ASP A 77 -19.70 -9.13 34.96
CA ASP A 77 -19.52 -9.60 36.32
C ASP A 77 -18.52 -8.72 37.10
N LYS A 78 -19.07 -7.89 37.99
CA LYS A 78 -18.32 -6.95 38.85
C LYS A 78 -17.35 -7.66 39.81
N LYS A 79 -17.46 -8.98 39.99
CA LYS A 79 -16.61 -9.78 40.89
C LYS A 79 -15.21 -10.07 40.32
N MET A 80 -14.99 -9.88 39.01
CA MET A 80 -13.66 -10.08 38.39
C MET A 80 -12.76 -8.82 38.44
N GLY A 81 -13.08 -7.84 39.30
CA GLY A 81 -12.15 -6.76 39.66
C GLY A 81 -11.89 -5.67 38.61
N GLY A 82 -12.48 -5.75 37.40
CA GLY A 82 -12.27 -4.74 36.37
C GLY A 82 -13.50 -3.85 36.14
N ARG A 83 -13.37 -2.54 36.40
CA ARG A 83 -14.13 -1.53 35.64
C ARG A 83 -13.15 -0.57 34.96
N PRO A 84 -12.39 -1.03 33.96
CA PRO A 84 -11.19 -0.32 33.57
C PRO A 84 -11.48 0.92 32.66
N LEU A 85 -12.72 1.15 32.18
CA LEU A 85 -13.11 2.33 31.38
C LEU A 85 -14.34 3.11 31.91
N GLU A 86 -14.46 3.31 33.23
CA GLU A 86 -15.50 4.23 33.74
C GLU A 86 -15.34 5.65 33.15
N GLY A 87 -16.46 6.28 32.75
CA GLY A 87 -16.47 7.63 32.17
C GLY A 87 -16.39 7.73 30.64
N TRP A 88 -16.16 6.62 29.92
CA TRP A 88 -15.97 6.63 28.46
C TRP A 88 -17.25 6.46 27.62
N GLY A 89 -18.40 6.37 28.29
CA GLY A 89 -19.70 6.32 27.64
C GLY A 89 -20.14 4.94 27.15
N LEU A 90 -19.39 3.87 27.42
CA LEU A 90 -19.82 2.48 27.13
C LEU A 90 -21.16 2.13 27.83
N ASN A 91 -21.41 2.72 28.99
CA ASN A 91 -22.68 2.66 29.73
C ASN A 91 -23.64 3.81 29.43
N SER A 92 -23.24 4.75 28.58
CA SER A 92 -24.11 5.86 28.26
C SER A 92 -25.17 5.41 27.27
N ASP A 93 -26.42 5.71 27.59
CA ASP A 93 -27.52 5.47 26.67
C ASP A 93 -27.42 6.41 25.48
N ILE A 94 -27.65 5.85 24.30
CA ILE A 94 -27.85 6.57 23.06
C ILE A 94 -29.15 6.08 22.47
N GLU A 95 -29.93 7.03 21.99
CA GLU A 95 -31.21 6.76 21.39
C GLU A 95 -31.07 6.73 19.87
N PHE A 96 -31.47 5.63 19.26
CA PHE A 96 -31.59 5.46 17.81
C PHE A 96 -33.06 5.14 17.52
N LEU A 97 -33.71 6.00 16.72
CA LEU A 97 -35.16 5.98 16.55
C LEU A 97 -35.85 6.02 17.93
N ASP A 98 -36.56 4.94 18.29
CA ASP A 98 -37.28 4.78 19.56
C ASP A 98 -36.62 3.77 20.52
N LYS A 99 -35.38 3.33 20.23
CA LYS A 99 -34.64 2.37 21.06
C LYS A 99 -33.45 3.02 21.74
N LYS A 100 -33.24 2.69 23.02
CA LYS A 100 -32.07 3.10 23.80
C LYS A 100 -31.05 1.96 23.85
N LEU A 101 -29.80 2.29 23.54
CA LEU A 101 -28.69 1.36 23.51
C LEU A 101 -27.55 1.87 24.37
N SER A 102 -26.88 0.93 25.03
CA SER A 102 -25.57 1.21 25.60
C SER A 102 -24.52 1.43 24.50
N GLY A 103 -23.48 2.20 24.79
CA GLY A 103 -22.33 2.33 23.89
C GLY A 103 -21.67 0.99 23.55
N LEU A 104 -21.69 0.06 24.49
CA LEU A 104 -21.25 -1.33 24.29
C LEU A 104 -22.02 -2.03 23.17
N GLU A 105 -23.36 -1.95 23.19
CA GLU A 105 -24.21 -2.52 22.14
C GLU A 105 -23.96 -1.89 20.77
N VAL A 106 -23.78 -0.56 20.74
CA VAL A 106 -23.45 0.17 19.50
C VAL A 106 -22.16 -0.37 18.89
N ILE A 107 -21.10 -0.51 19.68
CA ILE A 107 -19.81 -1.03 19.19
C ILE A 107 -19.93 -2.51 18.77
N GLN A 108 -20.70 -3.34 19.49
CA GLN A 108 -20.95 -4.73 19.07
C GLN A 108 -21.63 -4.80 17.69
N ILE A 109 -22.62 -3.95 17.47
CA ILE A 109 -23.31 -3.85 16.17
C ILE A 109 -22.34 -3.35 15.09
N TRP A 110 -21.48 -2.37 15.39
CA TRP A 110 -20.43 -1.92 14.46
C TRP A 110 -19.46 -3.03 14.09
N ILE A 111 -19.00 -3.84 15.05
CA ILE A 111 -18.11 -4.99 14.78
C ILE A 111 -18.80 -5.95 13.82
N LEU A 112 -20.06 -6.32 14.07
CA LEU A 112 -20.80 -7.27 13.23
C LEU A 112 -21.06 -6.72 11.82
N LEU A 113 -21.65 -5.53 11.71
CA LEU A 113 -22.06 -4.96 10.43
C LEU A 113 -20.88 -4.51 9.57
N SER A 114 -19.80 -4.00 10.16
CA SER A 114 -18.64 -3.57 9.36
C SER A 114 -17.85 -4.73 8.78
N ASN A 115 -18.01 -5.95 9.28
CA ASN A 115 -17.33 -7.14 8.73
C ASN A 115 -18.22 -7.95 7.77
N SER A 116 -19.55 -7.84 7.85
CA SER A 116 -20.48 -8.59 6.99
C SER A 116 -20.42 -8.19 5.51
N GLY A 117 -19.89 -7.00 5.20
CA GLY A 117 -19.79 -6.48 3.84
C GLY A 117 -18.53 -6.91 3.09
N HIS A 118 -17.58 -7.57 3.74
CA HIS A 118 -16.36 -8.01 3.05
C HIS A 118 -16.65 -9.14 2.06
N LEU A 119 -15.96 -9.11 0.93
CA LEU A 119 -15.98 -10.18 -0.08
C LEU A 119 -14.77 -11.10 0.13
N PRO A 120 -14.80 -12.36 -0.34
CA PRO A 120 -13.58 -13.18 -0.47
C PRO A 120 -12.49 -12.40 -1.21
N GLY A 121 -11.23 -12.52 -0.80
CA GLY A 121 -10.14 -11.66 -1.30
C GLY A 121 -10.13 -10.22 -0.77
N THR A 122 -11.17 -9.80 -0.04
CA THR A 122 -11.28 -8.58 0.77
C THR A 122 -11.03 -7.30 -0.02
N PHE A 123 -10.14 -6.42 0.43
CA PHE A 123 -9.85 -5.13 -0.21
C PHE A 123 -9.48 -5.26 -1.70
N SER A 124 -8.85 -6.37 -2.10
CA SER A 124 -8.52 -6.65 -3.51
C SER A 124 -9.77 -6.86 -4.37
N SER A 125 -10.74 -7.64 -3.86
CA SER A 125 -12.02 -7.86 -4.55
C SER A 125 -12.89 -6.61 -4.55
N GLU A 126 -12.89 -5.88 -3.43
CA GLU A 126 -13.62 -4.61 -3.28
C GLU A 126 -13.08 -3.55 -4.25
N LYS A 127 -11.75 -3.44 -4.38
CA LYS A 127 -11.11 -2.59 -5.39
C LYS A 127 -11.50 -3.01 -6.81
N ALA A 128 -11.46 -4.31 -7.12
CA ALA A 128 -11.84 -4.81 -8.45
C ALA A 128 -13.31 -4.51 -8.80
N LEU A 129 -14.21 -4.77 -7.86
CA LEU A 129 -15.64 -4.50 -8.03
C LEU A 129 -15.90 -3.00 -8.18
N MET A 130 -15.24 -2.15 -7.38
CA MET A 130 -15.36 -0.70 -7.50
C MET A 130 -14.81 -0.16 -8.83
N LYS A 131 -13.64 -0.67 -9.29
CA LYS A 131 -13.10 -0.38 -10.63
C LYS A 131 -14.09 -0.74 -11.74
N TYR A 132 -14.84 -1.82 -11.57
CA TYR A 132 -15.87 -2.23 -12.52
C TYR A 132 -17.10 -1.30 -12.46
N ILE A 133 -17.63 -1.03 -11.26
CA ILE A 133 -18.79 -0.15 -11.03
C ILE A 133 -18.55 1.26 -11.57
N LEU A 134 -17.34 1.81 -11.44
CA LEU A 134 -17.00 3.12 -12.01
C LEU A 134 -17.12 3.17 -13.54
N LYS A 135 -16.98 2.03 -14.22
CA LYS A 135 -17.05 1.92 -15.69
C LYS A 135 -18.42 1.48 -16.19
N ASP A 136 -19.20 0.77 -15.37
CA ASP A 136 -20.50 0.22 -15.71
C ASP A 136 -21.63 0.98 -15.03
N VAL A 137 -22.25 1.90 -15.77
CA VAL A 137 -23.34 2.76 -15.29
C VAL A 137 -24.54 1.92 -14.82
N HIS A 138 -24.84 0.80 -15.48
CA HIS A 138 -25.99 -0.04 -15.15
C HIS A 138 -25.83 -0.69 -13.77
N ILE A 139 -24.70 -1.33 -13.50
CA ILE A 139 -24.44 -1.92 -12.18
C ILE A 139 -24.35 -0.84 -11.10
N LYS A 140 -23.74 0.31 -11.42
CA LYS A 140 -23.69 1.46 -10.51
C LYS A 140 -25.09 1.93 -10.12
N GLU A 141 -26.01 2.07 -11.08
CA GLU A 141 -27.38 2.49 -10.83
C GLU A 141 -28.17 1.44 -10.04
N ILE A 142 -28.03 0.14 -10.33
CA ILE A 142 -28.67 -0.92 -9.53
C ILE A 142 -28.24 -0.82 -8.08
N LEU A 143 -26.93 -0.73 -7.80
CA LEU A 143 -26.42 -0.65 -6.44
C LEU A 143 -26.90 0.64 -5.76
N ARG A 144 -26.77 1.79 -6.43
CA ARG A 144 -27.16 3.09 -5.87
C ARG A 144 -28.65 3.18 -5.57
N ASN A 145 -29.50 2.65 -6.46
CA ASN A 145 -30.96 2.67 -6.29
C ASN A 145 -31.45 1.69 -5.24
N SER A 146 -30.64 0.67 -4.91
CA SER A 146 -30.93 -0.29 -3.83
C SER A 146 -30.67 0.27 -2.43
N LEU A 147 -29.89 1.36 -2.31
CA LEU A 147 -29.68 2.09 -1.06
C LEU A 147 -30.85 3.07 -0.90
N HIS A 148 -31.77 2.88 0.05
CA HIS A 148 -32.97 3.74 0.11
C HIS A 148 -32.67 5.12 0.73
N ASP A 149 -31.79 5.16 1.73
CA ASP A 149 -31.43 6.37 2.47
C ASP A 149 -30.57 7.34 1.64
N TYR A 150 -30.96 8.63 1.63
CA TYR A 150 -30.28 9.66 0.85
C TYR A 150 -28.83 9.92 1.30
N ASN A 151 -28.57 9.95 2.61
CA ASN A 151 -27.22 10.16 3.13
C ASN A 151 -26.31 8.97 2.80
N VAL A 152 -26.86 7.75 2.77
CA VAL A 152 -26.13 6.55 2.34
C VAL A 152 -25.81 6.61 0.84
N LYS A 153 -26.70 7.12 -0.01
CA LYS A 153 -26.41 7.38 -1.43
C LYS A 153 -25.27 8.39 -1.60
N LEU A 154 -25.29 9.50 -0.86
CA LEU A 154 -24.21 10.49 -0.88
C LEU A 154 -22.88 9.89 -0.42
N TYR A 155 -22.92 9.03 0.60
CA TYR A 155 -21.74 8.32 1.09
C TYR A 155 -21.18 7.35 0.02
N PHE A 156 -22.05 6.62 -0.69
CA PHE A 156 -21.65 5.79 -1.83
C PHE A 156 -21.01 6.62 -2.95
N ASP A 157 -21.65 7.72 -3.35
CA ASP A 157 -21.13 8.61 -4.40
C ASP A 157 -19.76 9.18 -3.99
N SER A 158 -19.59 9.55 -2.72
CA SER A 158 -18.31 10.02 -2.17
C SER A 158 -17.23 8.94 -2.17
N ILE A 159 -17.55 7.69 -1.81
CA ILE A 159 -16.60 6.56 -1.88
C ILE A 159 -16.13 6.34 -3.32
N LEU A 160 -17.04 6.38 -4.29
CA LEU A 160 -16.69 6.23 -5.70
C LEU A 160 -15.84 7.40 -6.21
N GLU A 161 -16.21 8.64 -5.88
CA GLU A 161 -15.44 9.84 -6.27
C GLU A 161 -14.04 9.84 -5.61
N THR A 162 -13.93 9.26 -4.42
CA THR A 162 -12.67 9.16 -3.66
C THR A 162 -11.86 7.90 -3.93
N GLU A 163 -12.40 6.99 -4.73
CA GLU A 163 -11.84 5.66 -4.97
C GLU A 163 -11.47 4.94 -3.65
N ASP A 164 -12.31 5.09 -2.62
CA ASP A 164 -12.06 4.63 -1.26
C ASP A 164 -12.45 3.16 -1.04
N PHE A 165 -11.71 2.25 -1.66
CA PHE A 165 -12.03 0.81 -1.60
C PHE A 165 -11.93 0.23 -0.18
N TYR A 166 -11.13 0.83 0.71
CA TYR A 166 -11.03 0.40 2.13
C TYR A 166 -12.34 0.57 2.91
N ASN A 167 -13.26 1.41 2.42
CA ASN A 167 -14.57 1.63 3.01
C ASN A 167 -15.71 1.07 2.14
N PHE A 168 -15.40 0.46 0.99
CA PHE A 168 -16.42 -0.02 0.06
C PHE A 168 -17.22 -1.19 0.63
N ASN A 169 -16.60 -2.05 1.45
CA ASN A 169 -17.31 -3.09 2.20
C ASN A 169 -18.48 -2.54 3.04
N LYS A 170 -18.39 -1.31 3.56
CA LYS A 170 -19.47 -0.68 4.35
C LYS A 170 -20.69 -0.37 3.48
N ILE A 171 -20.48 0.01 2.22
CA ILE A 171 -21.58 0.14 1.24
C ILE A 171 -22.23 -1.21 1.00
N LEU A 172 -21.44 -2.28 0.87
CA LEU A 172 -21.98 -3.63 0.71
C LEU A 172 -22.78 -4.06 1.94
N SER A 173 -22.37 -3.69 3.16
CA SER A 173 -23.16 -3.90 4.37
C SER A 173 -24.50 -3.17 4.33
N PHE A 174 -24.54 -1.90 3.92
CA PHE A 174 -25.83 -1.21 3.71
C PHE A 174 -26.69 -1.92 2.67
N PHE A 175 -26.11 -2.26 1.51
CA PHE A 175 -26.81 -2.97 0.44
C PHE A 175 -27.40 -4.31 0.91
N PHE A 176 -26.66 -5.09 1.69
CA PHE A 176 -27.14 -6.37 2.22
C PHE A 176 -28.29 -6.17 3.22
N LEU A 177 -28.20 -5.19 4.11
CA LEU A 177 -29.30 -4.87 5.04
C LEU A 177 -30.59 -4.53 4.28
N GLU A 178 -30.48 -3.76 3.20
CA GLU A 178 -31.61 -3.37 2.36
C GLU A 178 -32.31 -4.58 1.70
N GLN A 179 -31.60 -5.68 1.45
CA GLN A 179 -32.20 -6.92 0.91
C GLN A 179 -33.12 -7.63 1.92
N TYR A 180 -33.03 -7.30 3.20
CA TYR A 180 -33.81 -7.91 4.27
C TYR A 180 -34.96 -7.01 4.75
N ARG A 181 -35.09 -5.82 4.17
CA ARG A 181 -36.10 -4.82 4.55
C ARG A 181 -37.52 -5.38 4.52
N ASP A 182 -37.86 -6.15 3.49
CA ASP A 182 -39.19 -6.74 3.34
C ASP A 182 -39.55 -7.73 4.47
N LYS A 183 -38.54 -8.32 5.13
CA LYS A 183 -38.75 -9.29 6.22
C LYS A 183 -38.93 -8.62 7.59
N ASN A 184 -38.18 -7.54 7.86
CA ASN A 184 -38.20 -6.85 9.15
C ASN A 184 -37.78 -5.38 8.99
N PRO A 185 -38.66 -4.50 8.49
CA PRO A 185 -38.29 -3.13 8.13
C PRO A 185 -37.79 -2.33 9.34
N GLU A 186 -38.43 -2.48 10.50
CA GLU A 186 -38.05 -1.77 11.73
C GLU A 186 -36.63 -2.10 12.20
N LEU A 187 -36.27 -3.39 12.19
CA LEU A 187 -34.91 -3.80 12.55
C LEU A 187 -33.89 -3.29 11.51
N ILE A 188 -34.23 -3.32 10.22
CA ILE A 188 -33.33 -2.85 9.17
C ILE A 188 -33.08 -1.34 9.26
N ASP A 189 -34.13 -0.54 9.44
CA ASP A 189 -33.98 0.91 9.63
C ASP A 189 -33.15 1.24 10.86
N PHE A 190 -33.39 0.52 11.95
CA PHE A 190 -32.61 0.64 13.17
C PHE A 190 -31.11 0.31 12.98
N LEU A 191 -30.79 -0.80 12.28
CA LEU A 191 -29.41 -1.17 12.01
C LEU A 191 -28.72 -0.22 11.02
N ILE A 192 -29.46 0.30 10.04
CA ILE A 192 -28.99 1.33 9.11
C ILE A 192 -28.65 2.62 9.87
N GLU A 193 -29.50 3.09 10.79
CA GLU A 193 -29.21 4.26 11.66
C GLU A 193 -27.89 4.08 12.43
N ILE A 194 -27.69 2.92 13.05
CA ILE A 194 -26.46 2.63 13.80
C ILE A 194 -25.23 2.58 12.88
N LEU A 195 -25.37 2.03 11.67
CA LEU A 195 -24.29 1.99 10.69
C LEU A 195 -23.99 3.38 10.09
N LYS A 196 -25.01 4.23 9.89
CA LYS A 196 -24.83 5.65 9.52
C LYS A 196 -24.08 6.42 10.61
N PHE A 197 -24.41 6.18 11.88
CA PHE A 197 -23.69 6.75 13.02
C PHE A 197 -22.21 6.40 12.99
N TYR A 198 -21.84 5.18 12.57
CA TYR A 198 -20.44 4.80 12.35
C TYR A 198 -19.83 5.50 11.13
N CYS A 199 -20.41 5.30 9.95
CA CYS A 199 -19.79 5.61 8.66
C CYS A 199 -19.84 7.08 8.27
N ILE A 200 -20.96 7.75 8.55
CA ILE A 200 -21.28 9.09 7.99
C ILE A 200 -21.21 10.15 9.09
N GLY A 201 -21.84 9.90 10.24
CA GLY A 201 -21.84 10.79 11.39
C GLY A 201 -23.23 11.15 11.90
N CYS A 202 -23.27 12.00 12.93
CA CYS A 202 -24.51 12.35 13.65
C CYS A 202 -25.51 13.13 12.78
N ASP A 203 -25.03 13.83 11.76
CA ASP A 203 -25.84 14.67 10.86
C ASP A 203 -26.71 13.84 9.92
N ALA A 204 -26.40 12.55 9.75
CA ALA A 204 -27.13 11.63 8.89
C ALA A 204 -28.23 10.86 9.62
N LEU A 205 -28.40 11.09 10.93
CA LEU A 205 -29.43 10.43 11.74
C LEU A 205 -30.79 11.07 11.47
N THR A 206 -31.84 10.25 11.50
CA THR A 206 -33.22 10.70 11.19
C THR A 206 -33.83 11.59 12.27
N LYS A 207 -33.35 11.51 13.51
CA LYS A 207 -33.92 12.26 14.64
C LYS A 207 -33.34 13.67 14.71
N ASP A 208 -34.20 14.67 14.52
CA ASP A 208 -33.85 16.07 14.80
C ASP A 208 -33.52 16.25 16.29
N VAL A 209 -32.32 16.76 16.55
CA VAL A 209 -31.81 16.98 17.91
C VAL A 209 -31.34 18.42 18.07
N THR A 210 -31.50 18.97 19.26
CA THR A 210 -30.98 20.30 19.61
C THR A 210 -29.45 20.34 19.41
N SER A 211 -28.90 21.52 19.13
CA SER A 211 -27.46 21.70 18.91
C SER A 211 -26.60 21.15 20.06
N GLU A 212 -27.05 21.29 21.30
CA GLU A 212 -26.38 20.75 22.49
C GLU A 212 -26.38 19.21 22.52
N LYS A 213 -27.53 18.58 22.23
CA LYS A 213 -27.63 17.11 22.14
C LYS A 213 -26.77 16.57 20.99
N LYS A 214 -26.75 17.28 19.87
CA LYS A 214 -25.90 16.95 18.72
C LYS A 214 -24.41 16.98 19.08
N ALA A 215 -23.95 18.03 19.76
CA ALA A 215 -22.57 18.12 20.25
C ALA A 215 -22.21 16.97 21.21
N SER A 216 -23.13 16.60 22.10
CA SER A 216 -22.97 15.44 22.99
C SER A 216 -22.86 14.12 22.22
N LEU A 217 -23.71 13.90 21.21
CA LEU A 217 -23.66 12.72 20.35
C LEU A 217 -22.35 12.64 19.55
N VAL A 218 -21.88 13.77 19.01
CA VAL A 218 -20.57 13.84 18.32
C VAL A 218 -19.45 13.43 19.25
N LYS A 219 -19.43 13.93 20.50
CA LYS A 219 -18.42 13.54 21.49
C LYS A 219 -18.49 12.05 21.81
N LYS A 220 -19.69 11.50 22.04
CA LYS A 220 -19.89 10.05 22.27
C LYS A 220 -19.38 9.22 21.08
N ARG A 221 -19.75 9.62 19.86
CA ARG A 221 -19.29 8.97 18.63
C ARG A 221 -17.77 8.92 18.55
N SER A 222 -17.10 10.04 18.78
CA SER A 222 -15.63 10.11 18.75
C SER A 222 -14.98 9.16 19.76
N ASN A 223 -15.52 9.09 20.99
CA ASN A 223 -15.04 8.15 21.99
C ASN A 223 -15.24 6.69 21.54
N PHE A 224 -16.39 6.36 20.96
CA PHE A 224 -16.66 5.00 20.51
C PHE A 224 -15.79 4.61 19.32
N LEU A 225 -15.53 5.54 18.41
CA LEU A 225 -14.61 5.33 17.30
C LEU A 225 -13.19 5.08 17.79
N LEU A 226 -12.73 5.79 18.83
CA LEU A 226 -11.43 5.55 19.43
C LEU A 226 -11.33 4.11 19.97
N ILE A 227 -12.31 3.70 20.78
CA ILE A 227 -12.36 2.33 21.34
C ILE A 227 -12.43 1.29 20.23
N PHE A 228 -13.34 1.47 19.27
CA PHE A 228 -13.53 0.54 18.15
C PHE A 228 -12.26 0.41 17.28
N ASN A 229 -11.60 1.52 16.96
CA ASN A 229 -10.37 1.49 16.17
C ASN A 229 -9.22 0.81 16.93
N ARG A 230 -9.12 1.00 18.25
CA ARG A 230 -8.13 0.31 19.08
C ARG A 230 -8.41 -1.18 19.21
N LEU A 231 -9.67 -1.58 19.37
CA LEU A 231 -10.08 -3.00 19.32
C LEU A 231 -9.66 -3.65 18.00
N ARG A 232 -9.92 -2.97 16.88
CA ARG A 232 -9.47 -3.42 15.55
C ARG A 232 -7.96 -3.55 15.48
N GLN A 233 -7.23 -2.50 15.89
CA GLN A 233 -5.77 -2.47 15.89
C GLN A 233 -5.15 -3.64 16.66
N ILE A 234 -5.52 -3.79 17.93
CA ILE A 234 -5.02 -4.86 18.79
C ILE A 234 -5.37 -6.24 18.19
N SER A 235 -6.57 -6.39 17.64
CA SER A 235 -7.02 -7.68 17.08
C SER A 235 -6.23 -8.09 15.85
N TYR A 236 -5.98 -7.20 14.88
CA TYR A 236 -5.20 -7.57 13.70
C TYR A 236 -3.70 -7.66 14.02
N LEU A 237 -3.15 -6.78 14.88
CA LEU A 237 -1.75 -6.91 15.31
C LEU A 237 -1.50 -8.28 15.94
N TYR A 238 -2.44 -8.75 16.77
CA TYR A 238 -2.38 -10.08 17.36
C TYR A 238 -2.43 -11.20 16.32
N LEU A 239 -3.51 -11.26 15.54
CA LEU A 239 -3.73 -12.38 14.61
C LEU A 239 -2.69 -12.36 13.48
N ASP A 240 -2.39 -11.21 12.89
CA ASP A 240 -1.48 -11.12 11.77
C ASP A 240 -0.03 -11.40 12.16
N SER A 241 0.39 -11.06 13.39
CA SER A 241 1.72 -11.44 13.87
C SER A 241 1.82 -12.93 14.15
N LEU A 242 0.77 -13.54 14.71
CA LEU A 242 0.73 -14.97 15.01
C LEU A 242 0.80 -15.85 13.76
N TYR A 243 0.11 -15.45 12.68
CA TYR A 243 0.03 -16.24 11.45
C TYR A 243 0.99 -15.77 10.35
N GLY A 244 1.49 -14.53 10.45
CA GLY A 244 2.34 -13.91 9.45
C GLY A 244 3.81 -14.29 9.58
N PRO A 245 4.61 -14.10 8.51
CA PRO A 245 6.04 -14.41 8.49
C PRO A 245 6.86 -13.28 9.13
N VAL A 246 6.53 -12.89 10.36
CA VAL A 246 7.19 -11.79 11.06
C VAL A 246 8.03 -12.32 12.24
N PRO A 247 9.16 -11.70 12.55
CA PRO A 247 10.07 -12.19 13.59
C PRO A 247 9.64 -11.81 15.03
N PHE A 248 8.42 -11.27 15.20
CA PHE A 248 7.91 -10.83 16.49
C PHE A 248 6.43 -11.20 16.62
N ASP A 249 6.07 -11.75 17.79
CA ASP A 249 4.68 -12.02 18.16
C ASP A 249 4.15 -10.89 19.03
N PHE A 250 2.91 -10.47 18.79
CA PHE A 250 2.20 -9.55 19.66
C PHE A 250 1.50 -10.33 20.79
N ASP A 251 2.00 -10.25 22.02
CA ASP A 251 1.47 -11.05 23.15
C ASP A 251 0.20 -10.46 23.78
N LEU A 252 -0.94 -10.71 23.13
CA LEU A 252 -2.25 -10.28 23.62
C LEU A 252 -2.65 -10.88 24.99
N PRO A 253 -2.36 -12.16 25.32
CA PRO A 253 -2.59 -12.71 26.66
C PRO A 253 -2.00 -11.84 27.79
N SER A 254 -0.73 -11.45 27.66
CA SER A 254 -0.07 -10.61 28.67
C SER A 254 -0.73 -9.23 28.81
N ILE A 255 -1.17 -8.64 27.69
CA ILE A 255 -1.93 -7.38 27.70
C ILE A 255 -3.28 -7.57 28.41
N LEU A 256 -3.98 -8.67 28.14
CA LEU A 256 -5.29 -8.94 28.73
C LEU A 256 -5.23 -9.18 30.24
N VAL A 257 -4.17 -9.82 30.73
CA VAL A 257 -3.95 -10.06 32.17
C VAL A 257 -3.69 -8.73 32.89
N ASN A 258 -2.86 -7.87 32.31
CA ASN A 258 -2.48 -6.57 32.88
C ASN A 258 -3.35 -5.41 32.36
N LEU A 259 -4.50 -5.71 31.75
CA LEU A 259 -5.36 -4.73 31.11
C LEU A 259 -5.78 -3.59 32.05
N PRO A 260 -6.12 -3.83 33.33
CA PRO A 260 -6.46 -2.75 34.26
C PRO A 260 -5.37 -1.69 34.41
N ASP A 261 -4.09 -2.09 34.32
CA ASP A 261 -2.95 -1.19 34.50
C ASP A 261 -2.61 -0.41 33.22
N HIS A 262 -2.97 -0.95 32.04
CA HIS A 262 -2.59 -0.39 30.74
C HIS A 262 -3.75 0.14 29.92
N ILE A 263 -5.00 0.04 30.39
CA ILE A 263 -6.17 0.41 29.60
C ILE A 263 -6.17 1.88 29.19
N ASN A 264 -5.72 2.76 30.09
CA ASN A 264 -5.61 4.17 29.79
C ASN A 264 -4.54 4.36 28.72
N ASP A 265 -3.34 3.82 28.90
CA ASP A 265 -2.28 3.98 27.91
C ASP A 265 -2.59 3.32 26.54
N LEU A 266 -3.42 2.29 26.50
CA LEU A 266 -3.81 1.58 25.27
C LEU A 266 -4.98 2.25 24.53
N PHE A 267 -5.93 2.83 25.27
CA PHE A 267 -7.17 3.38 24.72
C PHE A 267 -7.29 4.90 24.87
N ILE A 268 -6.38 5.56 25.60
CA ILE A 268 -6.42 6.97 26.00
C ILE A 268 -5.04 7.62 25.75
N GLY A 269 -5.02 8.72 24.98
CA GLY A 269 -3.83 9.54 24.79
C GLY A 269 -2.85 9.04 23.71
N ASP A 270 -1.62 9.56 23.76
CA ASP A 270 -0.52 9.27 22.83
C ASP A 270 0.72 8.71 23.57
N GLY A 271 0.47 7.90 24.61
CA GLY A 271 1.52 7.30 25.43
C GLY A 271 2.40 6.30 24.67
N ASP A 272 3.48 5.86 25.32
CA ASP A 272 4.51 5.01 24.71
C ASP A 272 3.97 3.70 24.15
N LEU A 273 2.95 3.10 24.79
CA LEU A 273 2.28 1.90 24.28
C LEU A 273 1.59 2.15 22.93
N ILE A 274 0.88 3.27 22.77
CA ILE A 274 0.22 3.62 21.50
C ILE A 274 1.26 3.90 20.41
N GLN A 275 2.35 4.58 20.74
CA GLN A 275 3.45 4.79 19.80
C GLN A 275 4.04 3.45 19.35
N THR A 276 4.26 2.54 20.30
CA THR A 276 4.73 1.18 20.03
C THR A 276 3.75 0.41 19.12
N LEU A 277 2.44 0.44 19.40
CA LEU A 277 1.43 -0.17 18.54
C LEU A 277 1.43 0.41 17.13
N ASN A 278 1.60 1.72 16.99
CA ASN A 278 1.68 2.39 15.69
C ASN A 278 2.97 2.03 14.92
N SER A 279 4.08 1.79 15.63
CA SER A 279 5.31 1.28 15.03
C SER A 279 5.15 -0.17 14.57
N PHE A 280 4.51 -1.03 15.37
CA PHE A 280 4.17 -2.40 14.96
C PHE A 280 3.23 -2.43 13.75
N ASP A 281 2.20 -1.59 13.75
CA ASP A 281 1.29 -1.42 12.60
C ASP A 281 2.06 -1.03 11.33
N SER A 282 2.96 -0.05 11.43
CA SER A 282 3.79 0.38 10.31
C SER A 282 4.73 -0.73 9.83
N PHE A 283 5.27 -1.53 10.75
CA PHE A 283 6.12 -2.67 10.42
C PHE A 283 5.34 -3.79 9.71
N LEU A 284 4.19 -4.20 10.24
CA LEU A 284 3.34 -5.22 9.61
C LEU A 284 2.83 -4.75 8.25
N SER A 285 2.40 -3.50 8.14
CA SER A 285 1.98 -2.87 6.88
C SER A 285 3.06 -3.00 5.80
N ASN A 286 4.31 -2.64 6.12
CA ASN A 286 5.41 -2.70 5.15
C ASN A 286 5.88 -4.12 4.80
N THR A 287 5.82 -5.04 5.76
CA THR A 287 6.40 -6.38 5.68
C THR A 287 5.42 -7.42 5.13
N ILE A 288 4.14 -7.32 5.51
CA ILE A 288 3.09 -8.24 5.09
C ILE A 288 2.25 -7.60 3.99
N TYR A 289 1.56 -6.50 4.29
CA TYR A 289 0.52 -5.95 3.41
C TYR A 289 1.08 -5.35 2.11
N GLN A 290 2.16 -4.58 2.22
CA GLN A 290 2.80 -3.88 1.12
C GLN A 290 4.09 -4.57 0.65
N SER A 291 4.26 -5.85 1.01
CA SER A 291 5.37 -6.67 0.51
C SER A 291 5.29 -6.80 -1.02
N GLU A 292 6.43 -7.04 -1.68
CA GLU A 292 6.48 -7.21 -3.14
C GLU A 292 5.54 -8.32 -3.62
N LYS A 293 5.51 -9.45 -2.92
CA LYS A 293 4.66 -10.59 -3.25
C LYS A 293 3.18 -10.30 -2.97
N SER A 294 2.87 -9.59 -1.89
CA SER A 294 1.48 -9.23 -1.54
C SER A 294 0.88 -8.25 -2.53
N LEU A 295 1.63 -7.22 -2.94
CA LEU A 295 1.21 -6.26 -3.97
C LEU A 295 1.01 -6.94 -5.32
N GLN A 296 1.88 -7.89 -5.64
CA GLN A 296 1.73 -8.71 -6.82
C GLN A 296 0.43 -9.54 -6.78
N ALA A 297 0.21 -10.30 -5.70
CA ALA A 297 -0.99 -11.10 -5.51
C ALA A 297 -2.26 -10.24 -5.58
N HIS A 298 -2.23 -9.07 -4.96
CA HIS A 298 -3.27 -8.05 -5.07
C HIS A 298 -3.54 -7.68 -6.52
N GLY A 299 -2.52 -7.24 -7.28
CA GLY A 299 -2.69 -6.83 -8.67
C GLY A 299 -3.26 -7.93 -9.59
N TYR A 300 -2.78 -9.17 -9.46
CA TYR A 300 -3.33 -10.31 -10.21
C TYR A 300 -4.78 -10.60 -9.84
N HIS A 301 -5.10 -10.56 -8.55
CA HIS A 301 -6.45 -10.78 -8.08
C HIS A 301 -7.42 -9.71 -8.59
N VAL A 302 -7.03 -8.43 -8.49
CA VAL A 302 -7.84 -7.31 -9.00
C VAL A 302 -8.16 -7.52 -10.48
N LYS A 303 -7.17 -7.88 -11.28
CA LYS A 303 -7.34 -8.18 -12.70
C LYS A 303 -8.29 -9.35 -12.93
N ASN A 304 -8.13 -10.44 -12.20
CA ASN A 304 -8.95 -11.64 -12.34
C ASN A 304 -10.42 -11.38 -11.99
N VAL A 305 -10.68 -10.80 -10.83
CA VAL A 305 -12.04 -10.45 -10.38
C VAL A 305 -12.68 -9.45 -11.33
N THR A 306 -11.94 -8.43 -11.79
CA THR A 306 -12.47 -7.47 -12.78
C THR A 306 -12.95 -8.18 -14.06
N ASN A 307 -12.22 -9.20 -14.53
CA ASN A 307 -12.62 -10.00 -15.69
C ASN A 307 -13.84 -10.89 -15.40
N ILE A 308 -13.89 -11.53 -14.24
CA ILE A 308 -15.05 -12.35 -13.81
C ILE A 308 -16.30 -11.46 -13.74
N THR A 309 -16.21 -10.32 -13.03
CA THR A 309 -17.28 -9.34 -12.91
C THR A 309 -17.74 -8.88 -14.29
N LYS A 310 -16.84 -8.51 -15.20
CA LYS A 310 -17.19 -8.11 -16.56
C LYS A 310 -17.92 -9.18 -17.36
N ASN A 311 -17.60 -10.46 -17.14
CA ASN A 311 -18.22 -11.56 -17.87
C ASN A 311 -19.59 -11.91 -17.29
N LYS A 312 -19.72 -11.92 -15.95
CA LYS A 312 -20.96 -12.29 -15.25
C LYS A 312 -21.95 -11.13 -15.12
N SER A 313 -21.50 -9.87 -15.13
CA SER A 313 -22.33 -8.67 -15.00
C SER A 313 -23.42 -8.56 -16.06
N ARG A 314 -23.20 -9.13 -17.25
CA ARG A 314 -24.21 -9.20 -18.32
C ARG A 314 -25.50 -9.92 -17.92
N LYS A 315 -25.45 -10.74 -16.86
CA LYS A 315 -26.60 -11.46 -16.31
C LYS A 315 -27.27 -10.71 -15.15
N ILE A 316 -26.69 -9.59 -14.70
CA ILE A 316 -27.22 -8.82 -13.58
C ILE A 316 -28.21 -7.80 -14.13
N ILE A 317 -29.50 -8.08 -13.97
CA ILE A 317 -30.57 -7.22 -14.51
C ILE A 317 -31.14 -6.32 -13.41
N ASP A 318 -31.18 -6.82 -12.17
CA ASP A 318 -31.79 -6.13 -11.04
C ASP A 318 -30.99 -6.30 -9.72
N ARG A 319 -31.58 -5.80 -8.63
CA ARG A 319 -31.00 -5.88 -7.28
C ARG A 319 -30.85 -7.32 -6.77
N VAL A 320 -31.74 -8.23 -7.17
CA VAL A 320 -31.74 -9.63 -6.71
C VAL A 320 -30.60 -10.39 -7.37
N ASP A 321 -30.37 -10.16 -8.66
CA ASP A 321 -29.23 -10.74 -9.37
C ASP A 321 -27.91 -10.21 -8.81
N LEU A 322 -27.82 -8.91 -8.51
CA LEU A 322 -26.64 -8.32 -7.89
C LEU A 322 -26.37 -8.94 -6.51
N TYR A 323 -27.41 -9.12 -5.68
CA TYR A 323 -27.28 -9.80 -4.39
C TYR A 323 -26.75 -11.22 -4.55
N LYS A 324 -27.31 -12.02 -5.47
CA LYS A 324 -26.83 -13.38 -5.75
C LYS A 324 -25.37 -13.38 -6.19
N PHE A 325 -24.98 -12.47 -7.08
CA PHE A 325 -23.60 -12.32 -7.55
C PHE A 325 -22.64 -12.02 -6.39
N LEU A 326 -23.01 -11.11 -5.49
CA LEU A 326 -22.19 -10.72 -4.33
C LEU A 326 -22.11 -11.79 -3.23
N MET A 327 -23.13 -12.65 -3.12
CA MET A 327 -23.19 -13.75 -2.15
C MET A 327 -22.52 -15.04 -2.67
N GLU A 328 -22.26 -15.15 -3.97
CA GLU A 328 -21.55 -16.28 -4.57
C GLU A 328 -20.04 -16.10 -4.41
N ASP A 329 -19.47 -16.66 -3.34
CA ASP A 329 -18.08 -16.44 -2.96
C ASP A 329 -17.06 -16.83 -4.05
N SER A 330 -17.37 -17.85 -4.88
CA SER A 330 -16.54 -18.25 -6.03
C SER A 330 -16.30 -17.14 -7.07
N ASN A 331 -17.06 -16.05 -7.04
CA ASN A 331 -16.82 -14.87 -7.87
C ASN A 331 -15.60 -14.05 -7.45
N PHE A 332 -15.16 -14.23 -6.20
CA PHE A 332 -14.17 -13.38 -5.53
C PHE A 332 -13.07 -14.18 -4.83
N GLU A 333 -13.16 -15.51 -4.80
CA GLU A 333 -12.15 -16.39 -4.22
C GLU A 333 -10.77 -16.10 -4.81
N PRO A 334 -9.75 -15.86 -3.97
CA PRO A 334 -8.41 -15.68 -4.49
C PRO A 334 -7.88 -16.98 -5.10
N LEU A 335 -7.30 -16.85 -6.29
CA LEU A 335 -6.69 -17.98 -6.98
C LEU A 335 -5.21 -18.05 -6.65
N TYR A 336 -4.76 -19.18 -6.12
CA TYR A 336 -3.34 -19.44 -5.90
C TYR A 336 -2.59 -19.29 -7.22
N THR A 337 -1.61 -18.40 -7.23
CA THR A 337 -0.73 -18.18 -8.36
C THR A 337 0.69 -18.36 -7.83
N ASN A 338 1.47 -19.25 -8.45
CA ASN A 338 2.85 -19.45 -8.03
C ASN A 338 3.67 -18.19 -8.39
N PHE A 339 4.03 -17.39 -7.38
CA PHE A 339 4.77 -16.13 -7.54
C PHE A 339 6.30 -16.31 -7.42
N GLN A 340 6.82 -17.54 -7.37
CA GLN A 340 8.24 -17.77 -7.06
C GLN A 340 9.22 -17.27 -8.15
N LYS A 341 8.78 -17.15 -9.41
CA LYS A 341 9.66 -16.77 -10.53
C LYS A 341 9.53 -15.31 -10.98
N SER A 342 8.55 -14.61 -10.45
CA SER A 342 8.27 -13.23 -10.83
C SER A 342 9.12 -12.24 -10.05
N GLN A 343 9.71 -11.30 -10.78
CA GLN A 343 10.43 -10.19 -10.19
C GLN A 343 9.50 -9.00 -10.03
N THR A 344 9.60 -8.33 -8.89
CA THR A 344 8.79 -7.14 -8.58
C THR A 344 9.71 -6.02 -8.12
N ILE A 345 9.41 -4.81 -8.58
CA ILE A 345 9.97 -3.57 -8.03
C ILE A 345 8.84 -2.78 -7.38
N ARG A 346 9.09 -2.22 -6.20
CA ARG A 346 8.14 -1.37 -5.48
C ARG A 346 8.76 -0.04 -5.10
N PHE A 347 7.91 0.99 -5.03
CA PHE A 347 8.27 2.36 -4.69
C PHE A 347 7.26 2.92 -3.70
N LEU A 348 7.77 3.53 -2.62
CA LEU A 348 6.96 4.29 -1.69
C LEU A 348 6.94 5.76 -2.09
N LEU A 349 5.75 6.34 -2.17
CA LEU A 349 5.51 7.75 -2.46
C LEU A 349 4.82 8.37 -1.27
N ASP A 350 5.55 9.22 -0.58
CA ASP A 350 5.04 9.94 0.56
C ASP A 350 4.19 11.14 0.05
N ILE A 351 2.99 11.34 0.61
CA ILE A 351 2.13 12.45 0.22
C ILE A 351 2.54 13.68 1.04
N VAL A 352 2.89 14.77 0.35
CA VAL A 352 3.18 16.03 1.03
C VAL A 352 1.92 16.47 1.83
N PRO A 353 2.04 16.70 3.16
CA PRO A 353 0.91 17.13 3.97
C PRO A 353 0.20 18.36 3.39
N GLY A 354 -1.13 18.33 3.33
CA GLY A 354 -1.94 19.39 2.72
C GLY A 354 -2.16 19.28 1.20
N TYR A 355 -1.48 18.35 0.51
CA TYR A 355 -1.54 18.23 -0.96
C TYR A 355 -2.20 16.96 -1.48
N SER A 356 -2.89 16.21 -0.63
CA SER A 356 -3.57 14.95 -1.00
C SER A 356 -4.46 15.06 -2.24
N LYS A 357 -5.08 16.22 -2.49
CA LYS A 357 -5.90 16.46 -3.70
C LYS A 357 -5.10 16.37 -5.01
N ILE A 358 -3.86 16.88 -5.03
CA ILE A 358 -2.98 16.81 -6.22
C ILE A 358 -2.64 15.34 -6.48
N TYR A 359 -2.23 14.63 -5.44
CA TYR A 359 -1.88 13.21 -5.53
C TYR A 359 -3.08 12.39 -6.00
N LYS A 360 -4.26 12.56 -5.40
CA LYS A 360 -5.50 11.88 -5.83
C LYS A 360 -5.85 12.10 -7.30
N ARG A 361 -5.62 13.30 -7.84
CA ARG A 361 -5.88 13.59 -9.26
C ARG A 361 -4.90 12.86 -10.19
N LEU A 362 -3.67 12.60 -9.72
CA LEU A 362 -2.63 11.92 -10.50
C LEU A 362 -2.64 10.40 -10.31
N PHE A 363 -2.96 9.96 -9.11
CA PHE A 363 -2.93 8.58 -8.64
C PHE A 363 -4.37 8.09 -8.45
N ASN A 364 -4.92 7.51 -9.51
CA ASN A 364 -6.28 6.97 -9.55
C ASN A 364 -6.33 5.68 -10.38
N PHE A 365 -7.49 5.03 -10.39
CA PHE A 365 -7.69 3.77 -11.09
C PHE A 365 -7.49 3.88 -12.61
N GLU A 366 -7.81 5.02 -13.20
CA GLU A 366 -7.57 5.26 -14.63
C GLU A 366 -6.08 5.29 -14.98
N MET A 367 -5.25 5.92 -14.14
CA MET A 367 -3.80 5.92 -14.28
C MET A 367 -3.24 4.50 -14.19
N GLU A 368 -3.69 3.72 -13.19
CA GLU A 368 -3.27 2.34 -13.03
C GLU A 368 -3.62 1.49 -14.27
N ASP A 369 -4.83 1.64 -14.81
CA ASP A 369 -5.27 0.91 -16.01
C ASP A 369 -4.53 1.36 -17.28
N PHE A 370 -4.26 2.66 -17.41
CA PHE A 370 -3.48 3.22 -18.51
C PHE A 370 -2.06 2.64 -18.53
N LEU A 371 -1.38 2.62 -17.39
CA LEU A 371 -0.02 2.07 -17.27
C LEU A 371 0.01 0.56 -17.51
N ASN A 372 -0.94 -0.18 -16.93
CA ASN A 372 -1.11 -1.61 -17.22
C ASN A 372 -1.25 -1.89 -18.72
N LYS A 373 -2.09 -1.12 -19.43
CA LYS A 373 -2.25 -1.24 -20.89
C LYS A 373 -0.96 -0.89 -21.65
N ARG A 374 -0.24 0.16 -21.23
CA ARG A 374 0.99 0.66 -21.86
C ARG A 374 2.18 -0.31 -21.71
N TYR A 375 2.29 -0.95 -20.56
CA TYR A 375 3.35 -1.92 -20.27
C TYR A 375 3.03 -3.31 -20.83
N GLY A 376 1.74 -3.64 -20.92
CA GLY A 376 1.23 -4.87 -21.49
C GLY A 376 0.76 -5.82 -20.40
N ILE A 377 -0.55 -5.91 -20.26
CA ILE A 377 -1.28 -6.62 -19.19
C ILE A 377 -0.94 -8.12 -19.10
N THR A 378 -0.46 -8.73 -20.19
CA THR A 378 -0.04 -10.15 -20.21
C THR A 378 1.39 -10.35 -19.75
N LYS A 379 2.20 -9.29 -19.70
CA LYS A 379 3.64 -9.32 -19.43
C LYS A 379 3.96 -8.90 -18.00
N CYS A 380 3.25 -7.91 -17.49
CA CYS A 380 3.44 -7.38 -16.15
C CYS A 380 2.12 -6.84 -15.60
N ILE A 381 2.11 -6.59 -14.30
CA ILE A 381 1.04 -5.90 -13.60
C ILE A 381 1.64 -4.71 -12.88
N PHE A 382 1.08 -3.55 -13.16
CA PHE A 382 1.31 -2.34 -12.41
C PHE A 382 0.22 -2.17 -11.36
N THR A 383 0.61 -1.88 -10.14
CA THR A 383 -0.31 -1.76 -9.00
C THR A 383 -0.03 -0.45 -8.27
N LEU A 384 -1.09 0.27 -7.93
CA LEU A 384 -1.04 1.55 -7.25
C LEU A 384 -1.99 1.52 -6.06
N GLU A 385 -1.43 1.46 -4.85
CA GLU A 385 -2.22 1.36 -3.62
C GLU A 385 -1.95 2.55 -2.69
N PRO A 386 -2.98 3.34 -2.31
CA PRO A 386 -2.86 4.17 -1.12
C PRO A 386 -2.74 3.26 0.11
N ASN A 387 -1.97 3.68 1.11
CA ASN A 387 -2.07 3.02 2.41
C ASN A 387 -3.41 3.37 3.10
N ILE A 388 -3.74 2.65 4.18
CA ILE A 388 -5.01 2.82 4.91
C ILE A 388 -5.19 4.26 5.42
N LYS A 389 -4.09 4.90 5.88
CA LYS A 389 -4.10 6.29 6.36
C LYS A 389 -4.18 7.33 5.23
N LYS A 390 -4.00 6.91 3.98
CA LYS A 390 -3.96 7.73 2.76
C LYS A 390 -2.96 8.88 2.84
N ASP A 391 -1.83 8.65 3.51
CA ASP A 391 -0.68 9.56 3.60
C ASP A 391 0.50 9.08 2.72
N THR A 392 0.40 7.88 2.14
CA THR A 392 1.37 7.33 1.20
C THR A 392 0.68 6.56 0.06
N TYR A 393 1.37 6.47 -1.08
CA TYR A 393 1.04 5.55 -2.16
C TYR A 393 2.19 4.56 -2.36
N MET A 394 1.84 3.30 -2.58
CA MET A 394 2.75 2.25 -3.00
C MET A 394 2.55 1.97 -4.47
N MET A 395 3.58 2.19 -5.28
CA MET A 395 3.61 1.77 -6.68
C MET A 395 4.40 0.48 -6.78
N SER A 396 3.90 -0.51 -7.52
CA SER A 396 4.69 -1.69 -7.85
C SER A 396 4.51 -2.11 -9.30
N LEU A 397 5.57 -2.71 -9.84
CA LEU A 397 5.58 -3.32 -11.15
C LEU A 397 6.08 -4.75 -10.99
N SER A 398 5.19 -5.70 -11.25
CA SER A 398 5.45 -7.13 -11.13
C SER A 398 5.51 -7.78 -12.50
N PHE A 399 6.64 -8.41 -12.86
CA PHE A 399 6.78 -9.13 -14.11
C PHE A 399 6.15 -10.52 -14.01
N SER A 400 5.44 -10.93 -15.04
CA SER A 400 4.93 -12.31 -15.15
C SER A 400 6.04 -13.27 -15.55
N ASP A 401 5.90 -14.54 -15.18
CA ASP A 401 6.82 -15.61 -15.58
C ASP A 401 6.89 -15.82 -17.11
N LYS A 402 5.90 -15.28 -17.85
CA LYS A 402 5.86 -15.32 -19.32
C LYS A 402 6.61 -14.15 -19.96
N CYS A 403 7.08 -13.18 -19.17
CA CYS A 403 7.80 -12.02 -19.65
C CYS A 403 9.26 -12.39 -19.90
N THR A 404 9.68 -12.37 -21.17
CA THR A 404 11.09 -12.54 -21.54
C THR A 404 11.93 -11.37 -21.04
N ASP A 405 13.23 -11.54 -20.81
CA ASP A 405 14.11 -10.45 -20.36
C ASP A 405 14.08 -9.21 -21.27
N THR A 406 14.06 -9.42 -22.59
CA THR A 406 13.84 -8.37 -23.62
C THR A 406 12.63 -7.51 -23.28
N GLN A 407 11.49 -8.17 -23.01
CA GLN A 407 10.25 -7.49 -22.69
C GLN A 407 10.33 -6.77 -21.33
N SER A 408 10.94 -7.40 -20.34
CA SER A 408 11.14 -6.82 -19.01
C SER A 408 11.95 -5.53 -19.08
N LEU A 409 13.07 -5.52 -19.82
CA LEU A 409 13.86 -4.32 -20.04
C LEU A 409 13.07 -3.21 -20.75
N ILE A 410 12.35 -3.53 -21.84
CA ILE A 410 11.54 -2.52 -22.54
C ILE A 410 10.51 -1.88 -21.60
N VAL A 411 9.86 -2.69 -20.76
CA VAL A 411 8.90 -2.20 -19.77
C VAL A 411 9.59 -1.34 -18.70
N LEU A 412 10.75 -1.75 -18.18
CA LEU A 412 11.52 -0.94 -17.24
C LEU A 412 11.91 0.42 -17.82
N GLY A 413 12.29 0.47 -19.09
CA GLY A 413 12.61 1.73 -19.75
C GLY A 413 11.39 2.65 -19.90
N LYS A 414 10.22 2.07 -20.17
CA LYS A 414 8.95 2.82 -20.17
C LYS A 414 8.61 3.33 -18.77
N LEU A 415 8.76 2.50 -17.73
CA LEU A 415 8.56 2.90 -16.34
C LEU A 415 9.50 4.05 -15.96
N MET A 416 10.79 3.95 -16.31
CA MET A 416 11.78 5.00 -16.07
C MET A 416 11.35 6.34 -16.68
N LYS A 417 10.90 6.31 -17.94
CA LYS A 417 10.34 7.48 -18.63
C LYS A 417 9.13 8.04 -17.88
N ASP A 418 8.17 7.18 -17.53
CA ASP A 418 6.93 7.61 -16.90
C ASP A 418 7.18 8.20 -15.49
N LEU A 419 8.17 7.71 -14.74
CA LEU A 419 8.58 8.27 -13.46
C LEU A 419 9.24 9.65 -13.60
N ILE A 420 10.08 9.85 -14.63
CA ILE A 420 10.67 11.17 -14.92
C ILE A 420 9.57 12.17 -15.32
N GLU A 421 8.63 11.76 -16.16
CA GLU A 421 7.48 12.59 -16.55
C GLU A 421 6.58 12.90 -15.34
N LEU A 422 6.37 11.93 -14.44
CA LEU A 422 5.57 12.10 -13.22
C LEU A 422 6.23 13.10 -12.26
N LYS A 423 7.54 13.01 -12.05
CA LYS A 423 8.31 14.00 -11.27
C LYS A 423 8.08 15.40 -11.80
N GLN A 424 8.28 15.60 -13.11
CA GLN A 424 8.08 16.90 -13.76
C GLN A 424 6.65 17.40 -13.62
N LYS A 425 5.66 16.51 -13.73
CA LYS A 425 4.24 16.86 -13.55
C LYS A 425 3.98 17.33 -12.12
N LEU A 426 4.47 16.61 -11.11
CA LEU A 426 4.33 16.99 -9.70
C LEU A 426 5.00 18.33 -9.41
N THR A 427 6.24 18.55 -9.87
CA THR A 427 6.94 19.84 -9.72
C THR A 427 6.20 20.99 -10.38
N LYS A 428 5.51 20.77 -11.51
CA LYS A 428 4.71 21.80 -12.19
C LYS A 428 3.39 22.14 -11.48
N GLU A 429 2.85 21.19 -10.72
CA GLU A 429 1.65 21.38 -9.89
C GLU A 429 1.96 22.11 -8.57
N ASN A 430 3.19 22.61 -8.44
CA ASN A 430 3.65 23.39 -7.31
C ASN A 430 2.71 24.59 -7.04
N PRO A 431 2.07 24.61 -5.86
CA PRO A 431 1.09 25.63 -5.47
C PRO A 431 1.74 26.96 -5.07
N PHE A 432 3.05 26.98 -4.82
CA PHE A 432 3.78 28.12 -4.25
C PHE A 432 4.37 29.06 -5.31
N GLY A 433 4.20 28.77 -6.61
CA GLY A 433 4.79 29.58 -7.68
C GLY A 433 6.33 29.61 -7.63
N VAL A 434 6.92 30.69 -8.13
CA VAL A 434 8.39 30.89 -8.27
C VAL A 434 8.99 31.51 -7.00
N LEU A 435 8.68 30.98 -5.82
CA LEU A 435 9.41 31.37 -4.61
C LEU A 435 10.84 30.81 -4.66
N GLU A 436 11.83 31.60 -4.23
CA GLU A 436 13.25 31.20 -4.16
C GLU A 436 13.48 29.95 -3.30
N PHE A 437 12.69 29.77 -2.23
CA PHE A 437 12.68 28.55 -1.43
C PHE A 437 11.33 27.83 -1.57
N ASN A 438 11.37 26.61 -2.08
CA ASN A 438 10.16 25.82 -2.32
C ASN A 438 10.21 24.46 -1.61
N PRO A 439 9.64 24.34 -0.40
CA PRO A 439 9.67 23.10 0.37
C PRO A 439 8.92 21.95 -0.32
N PHE A 440 7.91 22.26 -1.14
CA PHE A 440 7.19 21.24 -1.91
C PHE A 440 8.10 20.60 -2.96
N ASN A 441 8.84 21.40 -3.73
CA ASN A 441 9.76 20.89 -4.73
C ASN A 441 10.91 20.10 -4.09
N LEU A 442 11.48 20.56 -2.97
CA LEU A 442 12.51 19.81 -2.24
C LEU A 442 12.01 18.42 -1.81
N TYR A 443 10.77 18.33 -1.36
CA TYR A 443 10.15 17.06 -1.00
C TYR A 443 9.99 16.13 -2.20
N ILE A 444 9.50 16.66 -3.34
CA ILE A 444 9.38 15.91 -4.59
C ILE A 444 10.75 15.41 -5.05
N GLU A 445 11.79 16.26 -5.01
CA GLU A 445 13.16 15.87 -5.36
C GLU A 445 13.65 14.70 -4.51
N SER A 446 13.55 14.82 -3.18
CA SER A 446 13.98 13.77 -2.24
C SER A 446 13.20 12.46 -2.41
N MET A 447 11.89 12.53 -2.67
CA MET A 447 11.07 11.36 -2.93
C MET A 447 11.51 10.65 -4.22
N PHE A 448 11.66 11.38 -5.33
CA PHE A 448 12.02 10.78 -6.62
C PHE A 448 13.45 10.29 -6.67
N GLU A 449 14.34 10.92 -5.93
CA GLU A 449 15.70 10.46 -5.74
C GLU A 449 15.77 9.05 -5.12
N ARG A 450 14.95 8.77 -4.09
CA ARG A 450 14.81 7.41 -3.53
C ARG A 450 14.30 6.41 -4.58
N ILE A 451 13.28 6.82 -5.35
CA ILE A 451 12.69 6.00 -6.42
C ILE A 451 13.71 5.67 -7.50
N PHE A 452 14.46 6.67 -7.97
CA PHE A 452 15.47 6.50 -9.01
C PHE A 452 16.64 5.63 -8.54
N SER A 453 17.04 5.79 -7.28
CA SER A 453 18.06 4.93 -6.66
C SER A 453 17.63 3.46 -6.66
N GLN A 454 16.39 3.17 -6.25
CA GLN A 454 15.83 1.81 -6.29
C GLN A 454 15.76 1.26 -7.72
N LEU A 455 15.38 2.09 -8.68
CA LEU A 455 15.29 1.71 -10.09
C LEU A 455 16.66 1.37 -10.70
N ILE A 456 17.72 2.10 -10.34
CA ILE A 456 19.10 1.79 -10.76
C ILE A 456 19.52 0.41 -10.23
N LEU A 457 19.33 0.15 -8.94
CA LEU A 457 19.74 -1.14 -8.35
C LEU A 457 18.96 -2.30 -8.97
N PHE A 458 17.66 -2.12 -9.19
CA PHE A 458 16.84 -3.12 -9.87
C PHE A 458 17.30 -3.33 -11.32
N PHE A 459 17.62 -2.27 -12.05
CA PHE A 459 18.14 -2.36 -13.41
C PHE A 459 19.46 -3.15 -13.46
N LEU A 460 20.40 -2.87 -12.55
CA LEU A 460 21.66 -3.63 -12.45
C LEU A 460 21.41 -5.13 -12.25
N LYS A 461 20.47 -5.49 -11.35
CA LYS A 461 20.07 -6.88 -11.12
C LYS A 461 19.50 -7.57 -12.38
N GLN A 462 18.86 -6.81 -13.27
CA GLN A 462 18.38 -7.36 -14.54
C GLN A 462 19.52 -7.69 -15.48
N ILE A 463 20.47 -6.77 -15.65
CA ILE A 463 21.45 -6.82 -16.74
C ILE A 463 22.71 -7.63 -16.41
N ILE A 464 22.95 -7.91 -15.13
CA ILE A 464 24.08 -8.72 -14.63
C ILE A 464 23.60 -10.16 -14.38
N GLU A 465 24.38 -11.13 -14.84
CA GLU A 465 23.99 -12.56 -14.80
C GLU A 465 24.06 -13.19 -13.40
N SER A 466 24.90 -12.67 -12.51
CA SER A 466 25.12 -13.24 -11.18
C SER A 466 24.15 -12.69 -10.14
N ASP A 467 23.77 -13.53 -9.18
CA ASP A 467 22.98 -13.14 -8.01
C ASP A 467 23.82 -12.33 -7.01
N TYR A 468 24.07 -11.07 -7.38
CA TYR A 468 24.79 -10.12 -6.55
C TYR A 468 23.85 -9.29 -5.67
N ILE A 469 24.40 -8.83 -4.56
CA ILE A 469 23.78 -7.86 -3.65
C ILE A 469 24.36 -6.49 -3.97
N TYR A 470 23.49 -5.54 -4.30
CA TYR A 470 23.87 -4.16 -4.62
C TYR A 470 23.51 -3.25 -3.46
N ARG A 471 24.44 -2.39 -3.04
CA ARG A 471 24.21 -1.41 -1.97
C ARG A 471 24.93 -0.11 -2.29
N TYR A 472 24.26 1.01 -2.05
CA TYR A 472 24.94 2.30 -1.99
C TYR A 472 25.84 2.37 -0.75
N ASP A 473 27.05 2.88 -0.92
CA ASP A 473 27.98 3.11 0.19
C ASP A 473 27.75 4.49 0.81
N ASN A 474 26.72 4.59 1.63
CA ASN A 474 26.32 5.85 2.26
C ASN A 474 27.02 6.01 3.62
N HIS A 475 28.25 6.53 3.62
CA HIS A 475 28.95 6.90 4.87
C HIS A 475 28.46 8.23 5.49
N ASP A 476 27.53 8.94 4.84
CA ASP A 476 27.10 10.27 5.24
C ASP A 476 25.59 10.45 4.99
N LEU A 477 24.80 10.69 6.04
CA LEU A 477 23.33 10.86 5.99
C LEU A 477 22.89 12.16 5.29
N SER A 478 23.83 13.03 4.92
CA SER A 478 23.59 14.35 4.32
C SER A 478 23.51 14.37 2.79
N LYS A 479 23.54 13.22 2.11
CA LYS A 479 23.61 13.15 0.65
C LYS A 479 22.66 12.14 0.07
N VAL A 480 22.06 12.51 -1.04
CA VAL A 480 21.83 11.57 -2.12
C VAL A 480 22.02 12.34 -3.44
N SER A 481 22.38 11.63 -4.51
CA SER A 481 22.72 12.24 -5.81
C SER A 481 22.12 11.47 -6.98
N CYS A 482 20.91 10.92 -6.81
CA CYS A 482 20.23 10.22 -7.89
C CYS A 482 19.23 11.12 -8.61
N ILE A 483 19.53 11.45 -9.86
CA ILE A 483 18.79 12.44 -10.65
C ILE A 483 18.21 11.78 -11.89
N GLY A 484 16.91 11.91 -12.10
CA GLY A 484 16.22 11.55 -13.34
C GLY A 484 15.82 12.78 -14.13
N THR A 485 16.19 12.82 -15.41
CA THR A 485 15.86 13.93 -16.34
C THR A 485 15.88 13.49 -17.81
N VAL A 486 15.66 14.42 -18.73
CA VAL A 486 15.73 14.20 -20.18
C VAL A 486 17.04 14.78 -20.71
N GLY A 487 17.90 13.91 -21.21
CA GLY A 487 19.18 14.29 -21.81
C GLY A 487 20.33 14.41 -20.81
N SER A 488 21.54 14.09 -21.26
CA SER A 488 22.73 14.11 -20.41
C SER A 488 23.19 15.53 -20.07
N LYS A 489 22.97 16.51 -20.95
CA LYS A 489 23.30 17.91 -20.66
C LYS A 489 22.47 18.48 -19.52
N ASP A 490 21.16 18.22 -19.53
CA ASP A 490 20.28 18.65 -18.43
C ASP A 490 20.65 17.94 -17.12
N ALA A 491 21.07 16.67 -17.19
CA ALA A 491 21.60 15.97 -16.02
C ALA A 491 22.90 16.59 -15.48
N ALA A 492 23.78 17.04 -16.38
CA ALA A 492 25.01 17.74 -16.00
C ALA A 492 24.68 19.07 -15.30
N ILE A 493 23.75 19.87 -15.83
CA ILE A 493 23.29 21.13 -15.21
C ILE A 493 22.73 20.87 -13.80
N LEU A 494 21.92 19.83 -13.62
CA LEU A 494 21.37 19.50 -12.30
C LEU A 494 22.45 19.08 -11.30
N LEU A 495 23.49 18.37 -11.75
CA LEU A 495 24.65 18.02 -10.92
C LEU A 495 25.54 19.24 -10.61
N GLU A 496 25.66 20.18 -11.54
CA GLU A 496 26.36 21.46 -11.32
C GLU A 496 25.65 22.25 -10.20
N ASN A 497 24.33 22.43 -10.31
CA ASN A 497 23.51 23.06 -9.28
C ASN A 497 23.60 22.32 -7.93
N TYR A 498 23.69 20.98 -7.93
CA TYR A 498 23.90 20.22 -6.71
C TYR A 498 25.24 20.58 -6.04
N CYS A 499 26.32 20.68 -6.82
CA CYS A 499 27.64 21.07 -6.30
C CYS A 499 27.64 22.49 -5.71
N GLU A 500 26.94 23.43 -6.35
CA GLU A 500 26.83 24.82 -5.88
C GLU A 500 26.07 24.92 -4.56
N ASN A 501 25.00 24.14 -4.40
CA ASN A 501 24.17 24.16 -3.19
C ASN A 501 24.77 23.37 -2.01
N HIS A 502 25.89 22.66 -2.20
CA HIS A 502 26.53 21.84 -1.17
C HIS A 502 28.01 22.22 -1.02
N GLU A 503 28.28 23.41 -0.47
CA GLU A 503 29.64 23.96 -0.31
C GLU A 503 30.58 23.08 0.56
N ASN A 504 30.03 22.19 1.38
CA ASN A 504 30.79 21.33 2.32
C ASN A 504 31.06 19.91 1.79
N LEU A 505 30.98 19.66 0.48
CA LEU A 505 31.31 18.34 -0.08
C LEU A 505 32.80 18.00 0.10
N PRO A 506 33.15 16.77 0.56
CA PRO A 506 34.53 16.30 0.56
C PRO A 506 35.16 16.41 -0.83
N GLU A 507 36.41 16.84 -0.93
CA GLU A 507 37.08 17.06 -2.22
C GLU A 507 37.09 15.82 -3.13
N SER A 508 37.19 14.61 -2.57
CA SER A 508 37.09 13.36 -3.34
C SER A 508 35.73 13.23 -4.01
N ARG A 509 34.66 13.54 -3.27
CA ARG A 509 33.29 13.49 -3.76
C ARG A 509 33.04 14.55 -4.83
N LEU A 510 33.51 15.78 -4.59
CA LEU A 510 33.41 16.86 -5.57
C LEU A 510 34.14 16.49 -6.88
N HIS A 511 35.26 15.77 -6.80
CA HIS A 511 35.98 15.26 -7.96
C HIS A 511 35.15 14.24 -8.76
N GLU A 512 34.55 13.25 -8.10
CA GLU A 512 33.66 12.25 -8.73
C GLU A 512 32.48 12.91 -9.47
N VAL A 513 31.79 13.84 -8.81
CA VAL A 513 30.63 14.54 -9.40
C VAL A 513 31.07 15.38 -10.61
N LYS A 514 32.18 16.13 -10.50
CA LYS A 514 32.73 16.91 -11.62
C LYS A 514 33.19 16.02 -12.79
N SER A 515 33.69 14.82 -12.50
CA SER A 515 34.02 13.83 -13.53
C SER A 515 32.76 13.32 -14.25
N MET A 516 31.67 13.04 -13.53
CA MET A 516 30.37 12.69 -14.12
C MET A 516 29.82 13.81 -15.01
N ILE A 517 29.83 15.06 -14.53
CA ILE A 517 29.39 16.25 -15.30
C ILE A 517 30.09 16.33 -16.66
N LYS A 518 31.43 16.15 -16.68
CA LYS A 518 32.20 16.17 -17.93
C LYS A 518 31.82 15.04 -18.88
N VAL A 519 31.66 13.82 -18.38
CA VAL A 519 31.23 12.66 -19.19
C VAL A 519 29.85 12.91 -19.79
N LEU A 520 28.90 13.41 -19.00
CA LEU A 520 27.54 13.70 -19.46
C LEU A 520 27.50 14.79 -20.55
N ASN A 521 28.32 15.83 -20.42
CA ASN A 521 28.45 16.88 -21.42
C ASN A 521 29.07 16.38 -22.74
N LEU A 522 30.02 15.44 -22.66
CA LEU A 522 30.69 14.83 -23.82
C LEU A 522 29.75 13.92 -24.62
N ILE A 523 29.02 13.02 -23.95
CA ILE A 523 28.21 11.98 -24.61
C ILE A 523 27.03 12.58 -25.39
N GLY A 524 26.45 13.68 -24.91
CA GLY A 524 25.35 14.38 -25.60
C GLY A 524 24.09 13.54 -25.81
N TYR A 525 23.81 12.60 -24.90
CA TYR A 525 22.62 11.75 -24.93
C TYR A 525 21.34 12.59 -24.78
N ARG A 526 20.28 12.26 -25.54
CA ARG A 526 19.03 13.08 -25.60
C ARG A 526 17.78 12.39 -25.04
N GLY A 527 17.87 11.12 -24.65
CA GLY A 527 16.73 10.37 -24.12
C GLY A 527 16.53 10.59 -22.61
N ASN A 528 15.59 9.88 -22.02
CA ASN A 528 15.42 9.84 -20.57
C ASN A 528 16.65 9.20 -19.94
N ILE A 529 17.18 9.79 -18.86
CA ILE A 529 18.39 9.32 -18.19
C ILE A 529 18.21 9.44 -16.68
N ILE A 530 18.67 8.41 -15.97
CA ILE A 530 18.89 8.49 -14.52
C ILE A 530 20.40 8.41 -14.29
N VAL A 531 20.90 9.32 -13.45
CA VAL A 531 22.31 9.41 -13.08
C VAL A 531 22.42 9.22 -11.58
N THR A 532 23.43 8.49 -11.14
CA THR A 532 23.89 8.50 -9.75
C THR A 532 25.39 8.70 -9.73
N CYS A 533 25.83 9.60 -8.85
CA CYS A 533 27.23 9.71 -8.51
C CYS A 533 27.57 8.85 -7.29
N ASP A 534 26.59 8.32 -6.55
CA ASP A 534 26.83 7.57 -5.31
C ASP A 534 27.51 6.24 -5.60
N GLN A 535 28.50 5.88 -4.78
CA GLN A 535 29.26 4.66 -4.96
C GLN A 535 28.35 3.45 -4.73
N ILE A 536 28.31 2.53 -5.70
CA ILE A 536 27.55 1.29 -5.60
C ILE A 536 28.53 0.15 -5.32
N LYS A 537 28.46 -0.43 -4.12
CA LYS A 537 29.17 -1.65 -3.76
C LYS A 537 28.37 -2.88 -4.19
N ILE A 538 29.08 -3.84 -4.76
CA ILE A 538 28.52 -5.08 -5.30
C ILE A 538 29.17 -6.24 -4.56
N PHE A 539 28.33 -7.04 -3.92
CA PHE A 539 28.74 -8.20 -3.13
C PHE A 539 28.20 -9.49 -3.74
N ASP A 540 28.91 -10.59 -3.54
CA ASP A 540 28.36 -11.91 -3.80
C ASP A 540 27.35 -12.34 -2.73
N ILE A 541 26.78 -13.53 -2.91
CA ILE A 541 25.79 -14.10 -1.99
C ILE A 541 26.38 -14.36 -0.58
N ASP A 542 27.69 -14.59 -0.51
CA ASP A 542 28.45 -14.77 0.74
C ASP A 542 28.85 -13.42 1.37
N ARG A 543 28.36 -12.31 0.80
CA ARG A 543 28.62 -10.92 1.23
C ARG A 543 30.09 -10.49 1.10
N SER A 544 30.88 -11.17 0.28
CA SER A 544 32.22 -10.72 -0.09
C SER A 544 32.13 -9.66 -1.19
N MET A 545 32.94 -8.61 -1.08
CA MET A 545 32.92 -7.51 -2.05
C MET A 545 33.52 -7.95 -3.38
N VAL A 546 32.70 -7.98 -4.43
CA VAL A 546 33.11 -8.32 -5.80
C VAL A 546 33.77 -7.10 -6.44
N THR A 547 33.08 -5.95 -6.41
CA THR A 547 33.55 -4.70 -7.00
C THR A 547 32.73 -3.52 -6.47
N ASP A 548 33.19 -2.32 -6.79
CA ASP A 548 32.49 -1.05 -6.60
C ASP A 548 32.37 -0.28 -7.92
N LEU A 549 31.40 0.63 -8.00
CA LEU A 549 31.20 1.56 -9.10
C LEU A 549 31.17 2.98 -8.55
N ASP A 550 32.08 3.85 -9.01
CA ASP A 550 32.16 5.25 -8.55
C ASP A 550 31.00 6.11 -9.07
N GLY A 551 30.45 5.78 -10.23
CA GLY A 551 29.31 6.49 -10.82
C GLY A 551 28.67 5.72 -11.96
N LEU A 552 27.36 5.90 -12.12
CA LEU A 552 26.55 5.18 -13.09
C LEU A 552 25.47 6.10 -13.68
N ALA A 553 25.26 6.00 -14.99
CA ALA A 553 24.06 6.55 -15.62
C ALA A 553 23.38 5.52 -16.53
N VAL A 554 22.05 5.52 -16.50
CA VAL A 554 21.20 4.64 -17.29
C VAL A 554 20.25 5.49 -18.12
N GLY A 555 20.49 5.52 -19.43
CA GLY A 555 19.65 6.18 -20.42
C GLY A 555 18.72 5.19 -21.11
N PHE A 556 17.48 5.57 -21.38
CA PHE A 556 16.54 4.81 -22.21
C PHE A 556 15.96 5.63 -23.37
N SER A 557 16.12 5.13 -24.60
CA SER A 557 15.58 5.75 -25.82
C SER A 557 15.36 4.71 -26.90
N LYS A 558 14.24 4.81 -27.63
CA LYS A 558 13.89 3.92 -28.75
C LYS A 558 14.05 2.41 -28.41
N ASN A 559 13.60 2.00 -27.22
CA ASN A 559 13.70 0.63 -26.68
C ASN A 559 15.15 0.14 -26.45
N LYS A 560 16.13 1.03 -26.38
CA LYS A 560 17.53 0.71 -26.08
C LYS A 560 17.95 1.39 -24.79
N PHE A 561 18.71 0.66 -23.98
CA PHE A 561 19.42 1.24 -22.85
C PHE A 561 20.84 1.63 -23.23
N SER A 562 21.27 2.78 -22.72
CA SER A 562 22.64 3.24 -22.71
C SER A 562 23.12 3.23 -21.26
N VAL A 563 24.14 2.44 -20.96
CA VAL A 563 24.72 2.33 -19.61
C VAL A 563 26.08 3.00 -19.63
N ILE A 564 26.25 4.01 -18.79
CA ILE A 564 27.50 4.75 -18.64
C ILE A 564 28.09 4.39 -17.29
N LEU A 565 29.27 3.78 -17.30
CA LEU A 565 30.04 3.49 -16.09
C LEU A 565 31.20 4.45 -16.00
N ILE A 566 31.46 4.96 -14.81
CA ILE A 566 32.53 5.91 -14.54
C ILE A 566 33.43 5.39 -13.42
N GLU A 567 34.71 5.64 -13.59
CA GLU A 567 35.74 5.42 -12.59
C GLU A 567 36.62 6.67 -12.49
N ALA A 568 36.70 7.28 -11.31
CA ALA A 568 37.40 8.55 -11.10
C ALA A 568 38.50 8.40 -10.04
N LYS A 569 39.72 8.92 -10.34
CA LYS A 569 40.86 8.86 -9.40
C LYS A 569 41.45 10.23 -9.16
N LYS A 570 41.44 10.69 -7.90
CA LYS A 570 42.04 11.97 -7.48
C LYS A 570 43.58 12.04 -7.64
N GLN A 571 44.27 10.94 -7.96
CA GLN A 571 45.73 10.85 -7.92
C GLN A 571 46.42 11.54 -9.11
N ARG A 572 47.27 12.54 -8.84
CA ARG A 572 48.00 13.30 -9.87
C ARG A 572 48.98 12.45 -10.72
N LYS A 573 49.59 11.41 -10.13
CA LYS A 573 50.49 10.48 -10.83
C LYS A 573 49.74 9.18 -11.14
N ARG A 574 49.79 8.72 -12.40
CA ARG A 574 49.18 7.47 -12.89
C ARG A 574 47.65 7.35 -12.71
N GLY A 575 46.94 8.41 -12.31
CA GLY A 575 45.48 8.41 -12.13
C GLY A 575 44.72 7.91 -13.36
N GLN A 576 45.12 8.35 -14.56
CA GLN A 576 44.57 7.90 -15.84
C GLN A 576 44.72 6.39 -16.08
N SER A 577 45.94 5.87 -15.95
CA SER A 577 46.18 4.44 -16.17
C SER A 577 45.50 3.58 -15.09
N SER A 578 45.33 4.12 -13.89
CA SER A 578 44.65 3.46 -12.79
C SER A 578 43.15 3.40 -13.01
N SER A 579 42.50 4.50 -13.40
CA SER A 579 41.04 4.53 -13.65
C SER A 579 40.65 3.64 -14.83
N ILE A 580 41.41 3.65 -15.93
CA ILE A 580 41.18 2.75 -17.07
C ILE A 580 41.31 1.28 -16.64
N ARG A 581 42.35 0.95 -15.87
CA ARG A 581 42.60 -0.44 -15.43
C ARG A 581 41.50 -0.93 -14.48
N GLN A 582 41.08 -0.09 -13.53
CA GLN A 582 40.03 -0.44 -12.58
C GLN A 582 38.68 -0.57 -13.29
N LEU A 583 38.31 0.37 -14.17
CA LEU A 583 37.06 0.28 -14.91
C LEU A 583 37.00 -0.98 -15.79
N LYS A 584 38.08 -1.32 -16.50
CA LYS A 584 38.15 -2.59 -17.26
C LYS A 584 37.93 -3.80 -16.36
N LYS A 585 38.65 -3.88 -15.24
CA LYS A 585 38.51 -4.96 -14.26
C LYS A 585 37.07 -5.05 -13.71
N ASN A 586 36.43 -3.92 -13.44
CA ASN A 586 35.07 -3.88 -12.90
C ASN A 586 34.07 -4.36 -13.95
N ILE A 587 34.21 -3.93 -15.20
CA ILE A 587 33.38 -4.41 -16.32
C ILE A 587 33.53 -5.92 -16.52
N ASP A 588 34.77 -6.42 -16.52
CA ASP A 588 35.04 -7.86 -16.71
C ASP A 588 34.41 -8.69 -15.59
N LYS A 589 34.50 -8.22 -14.34
CA LYS A 589 33.86 -8.86 -13.17
C LYS A 589 32.34 -8.87 -13.23
N LEU A 590 31.74 -7.80 -13.76
CA LEU A 590 30.29 -7.66 -13.82
C LEU A 590 29.66 -8.48 -14.95
N ASN A 591 30.45 -8.89 -15.94
CA ASN A 591 29.99 -9.65 -17.10
C ASN A 591 28.69 -9.07 -17.68
N LEU A 592 28.69 -7.76 -17.94
CA LEU A 592 27.50 -7.04 -18.40
C LEU A 592 27.06 -7.58 -19.75
N ASN A 593 25.86 -8.15 -19.80
CA ASN A 593 25.29 -8.65 -21.05
C ASN A 593 24.87 -7.45 -21.92
N THR A 594 25.66 -7.15 -22.95
CA THR A 594 25.49 -5.96 -23.79
C THR A 594 25.47 -6.31 -25.27
N THR A 595 24.69 -5.57 -26.04
CA THR A 595 24.51 -5.81 -27.49
C THR A 595 25.54 -5.07 -28.34
N VAL A 596 26.14 -4.00 -27.79
CA VAL A 596 27.23 -3.24 -28.39
C VAL A 596 28.19 -2.85 -27.27
N GLU A 597 29.45 -3.25 -27.42
CA GLU A 597 30.53 -2.84 -26.55
C GLU A 597 31.21 -1.58 -27.11
N SER A 598 31.41 -0.57 -26.26
CA SER A 598 32.35 0.51 -26.56
C SER A 598 33.65 0.30 -25.77
N ASN A 599 34.73 0.83 -26.34
CA ASN A 599 36.01 0.87 -25.65
C ASN A 599 35.93 1.76 -24.39
N VAL A 600 36.78 1.46 -23.41
CA VAL A 600 36.98 2.36 -22.28
C VAL A 600 37.68 3.62 -22.79
N GLU A 601 37.01 4.76 -22.62
CA GLU A 601 37.48 6.08 -23.03
C GLU A 601 37.95 6.89 -21.82
N TYR A 602 38.76 7.91 -22.09
CA TYR A 602 39.37 8.75 -21.05
C TYR A 602 39.00 10.22 -21.27
N ILE A 603 38.77 10.93 -20.18
CA ILE A 603 38.53 12.38 -20.18
C ILE A 603 39.61 13.07 -19.35
N GLU A 604 40.02 14.27 -19.78
CA GLU A 604 40.88 15.17 -19.01
C GLU A 604 40.30 15.43 -17.60
N SER A 605 40.85 14.74 -16.59
CA SER A 605 40.63 14.85 -15.13
C SER A 605 40.77 13.50 -14.42
N TYR A 606 41.65 12.60 -14.88
CA TYR A 606 41.88 11.31 -14.23
C TYR A 606 40.63 10.40 -14.12
N CYS A 607 39.71 10.56 -15.08
CA CYS A 607 38.43 9.84 -15.16
C CYS A 607 38.42 8.94 -16.39
N ALA A 608 37.98 7.70 -16.23
CA ALA A 608 37.69 6.78 -17.31
C ALA A 608 36.19 6.49 -17.35
N TYR A 609 35.64 6.29 -18.55
CA TYR A 609 34.24 5.93 -18.71
C TYR A 609 34.04 4.86 -19.80
N SER A 610 32.92 4.16 -19.73
CA SER A 610 32.49 3.21 -20.76
C SER A 610 31.00 3.39 -21.03
N LEU A 611 30.62 3.51 -22.30
CA LEU A 611 29.24 3.65 -22.76
C LEU A 611 28.78 2.35 -23.43
N ARG A 612 28.03 1.52 -22.74
CA ARG A 612 27.54 0.25 -23.29
C ARG A 612 26.09 0.37 -23.74
N GLN A 613 25.71 -0.33 -24.81
CA GLN A 613 24.31 -0.35 -25.26
C GLN A 613 23.69 -1.74 -25.12
N ILE A 614 22.47 -1.74 -24.61
CA ILE A 614 21.63 -2.93 -24.48
C ILE A 614 20.38 -2.71 -25.33
N ASP A 615 20.30 -3.38 -26.48
CA ASP A 615 19.12 -3.38 -27.32
C ASP A 615 18.07 -4.28 -26.67
N GLY A 616 17.04 -3.65 -26.09
CA GLY A 616 15.96 -4.36 -25.41
C GLY A 616 15.23 -5.32 -26.32
N ASN A 617 15.31 -5.20 -27.67
CA ASN A 617 14.67 -6.15 -28.58
C ASN A 617 15.52 -7.39 -28.89
N LYS A 618 16.80 -7.39 -28.50
CA LYS A 618 17.76 -8.47 -28.78
C LYS A 618 18.34 -9.07 -27.50
N TYR A 619 17.85 -8.66 -26.34
CA TYR A 619 18.40 -9.05 -25.06
C TYR A 619 17.84 -10.40 -24.60
N SER A 620 18.73 -11.34 -24.35
CA SER A 620 18.41 -12.58 -23.65
C SER A 620 19.45 -12.78 -22.56
N LYS A 621 19.01 -12.95 -21.31
CA LYS A 621 19.89 -13.42 -20.26
C LYS A 621 20.18 -14.89 -20.54
N LEU A 622 21.45 -15.28 -20.63
CA LEU A 622 21.79 -16.70 -20.72
C LEU A 622 21.50 -17.32 -19.35
N HIS A 623 20.35 -17.99 -19.21
CA HIS A 623 20.09 -18.80 -18.01
C HIS A 623 21.09 -19.96 -18.00
N ARG A 624 21.91 -20.06 -16.95
CA ARG A 624 22.61 -21.30 -16.60
C ARG A 624 21.78 -22.10 -15.62
#